data_AF-A0A7C3EBY9-F1
#
_entry.id   AF-A0A7C3EBY9-F1
#
_cell.length_a   1.000
_cell.length_b   1.000
_cell.length_c   1.000
_cell.angle_alpha   90.00
_cell.angle_beta   90.00
_cell.angle_gamma   90.00
#
_symmetry.space_group_name_H-M   'P 1'
#
loop_
_entity.id
_entity.type
_entity.pdbx_description
1 polymer ?
#
loop_
_entity_poly.entity_id
_entity_poly.type
_entity_poly.pdbx_seq_one_letter_code
_entity_poly.pdbx_strand_id
1 'polypeptide(L)'
;MPQVLVLDTGGQYTHLIARKVRELGVYCEIVPSETPAAALARARALIISGGPASVYEPGSPQVDPAIFRLPVALLGICYGQQLMAFHGGGRVEKGQKGEYGLAFLDVVAPGPLFDGVQGRQQVWMSHRDTVIAPPDGFRILGSTETCAIAAIGHDERRQYGVQFHPEVVHTPCGKRILSNFLFRIAGCEADWNPKDQVARIEDEIRRTAAGRNVFFFVSGGVDAGALHRPRSDQEQDVSRTLQRRRDLVPRQRQFHEHRPLRRKP
;
A
#
# COMPACT_ATOMS: atom_id res chain seq x y z
N MET A 1 14.87 -1.10 -8.95
CA MET A 1 13.69 -0.27 -9.28
C MET A 1 12.47 -0.90 -8.62
N PRO A 2 11.45 -0.14 -8.20
CA PRO A 2 10.23 -0.73 -7.64
C PRO A 2 9.57 -1.65 -8.67
N GLN A 3 9.20 -2.86 -8.23
CA GLN A 3 8.41 -3.77 -9.06
C GLN A 3 6.95 -3.30 -9.14
N VAL A 4 6.46 -2.62 -8.10
CA VAL A 4 5.09 -2.13 -8.00
C VAL A 4 5.08 -0.63 -7.74
N LEU A 5 4.24 0.09 -8.47
CA LEU A 5 3.94 1.50 -8.18
C LEU A 5 2.49 1.62 -7.69
N VAL A 6 2.30 2.28 -6.55
CA VAL A 6 0.98 2.58 -5.99
C VAL A 6 0.66 4.03 -6.31
N LEU A 7 -0.35 4.26 -7.14
CA LEU A 7 -0.82 5.59 -7.53
C LEU A 7 -1.77 6.09 -6.45
N ASP A 8 -1.39 7.18 -5.77
CA ASP A 8 -2.17 7.78 -4.70
C ASP A 8 -3.21 8.76 -5.24
N THR A 9 -4.48 8.42 -5.07
CA THR A 9 -5.64 9.24 -5.42
C THR A 9 -6.25 9.94 -4.19
N GLY A 10 -5.47 10.12 -3.13
CA GLY A 10 -5.90 10.82 -1.91
C GLY A 10 -6.67 9.94 -0.92
N GLY A 11 -6.52 8.61 -1.01
CA GLY A 11 -7.15 7.66 -0.10
C GLY A 11 -6.45 7.59 1.26
N GLN A 12 -7.22 7.43 2.33
CA GLN A 12 -6.67 7.25 3.69
C GLN A 12 -5.79 5.99 3.83
N TYR A 13 -5.96 5.02 2.93
CA TYR A 13 -5.35 3.69 3.04
C TYR A 13 -4.21 3.43 2.05
N THR A 14 -3.78 4.43 1.26
CA THR A 14 -2.70 4.23 0.26
C THR A 14 -1.42 3.68 0.89
N HIS A 15 -1.04 4.16 2.07
CA HIS A 15 0.13 3.64 2.80
C HIS A 15 -0.05 2.19 3.28
N LEU A 16 -1.29 1.74 3.55
CA LEU A 16 -1.58 0.36 3.92
C LEU A 16 -1.41 -0.58 2.73
N ILE A 17 -1.78 -0.15 1.51
CA ILE A 17 -1.51 -0.90 0.27
C ILE A 17 0.01 -1.12 0.16
N ALA A 18 0.80 -0.05 0.20
CA ALA A 18 2.25 -0.15 0.10
C ALA A 18 2.86 -1.04 1.21
N ARG A 19 2.35 -0.92 2.44
CA ARG A 19 2.74 -1.79 3.56
C ARG A 19 2.44 -3.26 3.25
N LYS A 20 1.24 -3.59 2.76
CA LYS A 20 0.84 -4.98 2.45
C LYS A 20 1.66 -5.58 1.31
N VAL A 21 1.97 -4.78 0.28
CA VAL A 21 2.86 -5.20 -0.82
C VAL A 21 4.26 -5.54 -0.27
N ARG A 22 4.81 -4.70 0.60
CA ARG A 22 6.11 -4.94 1.25
C ARG A 22 6.08 -6.11 2.25
N GLU A 23 4.99 -6.31 2.99
CA GLU A 23 4.77 -7.47 3.86
C GLU A 23 4.71 -8.79 3.07
N LEU A 24 4.31 -8.73 1.80
CA LEU A 24 4.38 -9.87 0.87
C LEU A 24 5.77 -10.04 0.24
N GLY A 25 6.73 -9.17 0.56
CA GLY A 25 8.12 -9.29 0.10
C GLY A 25 8.37 -8.65 -1.26
N VAL A 26 7.53 -7.73 -1.74
CA VAL A 26 7.74 -7.03 -3.02
C VAL A 26 8.08 -5.57 -2.78
N TYR A 27 9.11 -5.05 -3.46
CA TYR A 27 9.46 -3.63 -3.34
C TYR A 27 8.46 -2.75 -4.11
N CYS A 28 7.93 -1.73 -3.44
CA CYS A 28 7.00 -0.77 -4.02
C CYS A 28 7.27 0.66 -3.57
N GLU A 29 6.84 1.60 -4.41
CA GLU A 29 6.85 3.04 -4.14
C GLU A 29 5.44 3.61 -4.33
N ILE A 30 5.12 4.67 -3.57
CA ILE A 30 3.90 5.45 -3.76
C ILE A 30 4.26 6.64 -4.64
N VAL A 31 3.45 6.91 -5.66
CA VAL A 31 3.63 8.01 -6.60
C VAL A 31 2.31 8.79 -6.76
N PRO A 32 2.34 10.07 -7.16
CA PRO A 32 1.13 10.83 -7.46
C PRO A 32 0.28 10.14 -8.54
N SER A 33 -1.05 10.23 -8.46
CA SER A 33 -1.95 9.64 -9.46
C SER A 33 -1.74 10.17 -10.87
N GLU A 34 -1.30 11.43 -11.00
CA GLU A 34 -1.08 12.12 -12.27
C GLU A 34 0.27 11.76 -12.92
N THR A 35 1.02 10.81 -12.34
CA THR A 35 2.30 10.37 -12.90
C THR A 35 2.11 9.88 -14.34
N PRO A 36 2.84 10.42 -15.33
CA PRO A 36 2.66 10.03 -16.73
C PRO A 36 2.89 8.55 -16.98
N ALA A 37 2.10 7.92 -17.86
CA ALA A 37 2.16 6.49 -18.14
C ALA A 37 3.57 6.03 -18.58
N ALA A 38 4.31 6.87 -19.30
CA ALA A 38 5.68 6.60 -19.71
C ALA A 38 6.63 6.33 -18.52
N ALA A 39 6.45 7.02 -17.39
CA ALA A 39 7.26 6.81 -16.19
C ALA A 39 6.87 5.53 -15.42
N LEU A 40 5.66 5.04 -15.66
CA LEU A 40 5.06 3.88 -15.00
C LEU A 40 5.32 2.56 -15.75
N ALA A 41 5.61 2.63 -17.06
CA ALA A 41 5.74 1.49 -17.97
C ALA A 41 6.83 0.47 -17.59
N ARG A 42 7.80 0.87 -16.74
CA ARG A 42 8.89 0.00 -16.26
C ARG A 42 8.52 -0.87 -15.05
N ALA A 43 7.38 -0.62 -14.40
CA ALA A 43 6.91 -1.44 -13.29
C ALA A 43 6.32 -2.76 -13.79
N ARG A 44 6.30 -3.80 -12.94
CA ARG A 44 5.57 -5.05 -13.20
C ARG A 44 4.08 -4.91 -12.91
N ALA A 45 3.73 -4.10 -11.92
CA ALA A 45 2.34 -3.84 -11.54
C ALA A 45 2.08 -2.38 -11.14
N LEU A 46 0.86 -1.92 -11.40
CA LEU A 46 0.30 -0.69 -10.90
C LEU A 46 -0.88 -0.98 -9.98
N ILE A 47 -0.96 -0.30 -8.85
CA ILE A 47 -2.14 -0.32 -7.98
C ILE A 47 -2.67 1.11 -7.87
N ILE A 48 -3.90 1.36 -8.30
CA ILE A 48 -4.57 2.65 -8.12
C ILE A 48 -5.35 2.58 -6.81
N SER A 49 -5.02 3.46 -5.87
CA SER A 49 -5.63 3.48 -4.55
C SER A 49 -7.11 3.88 -4.59
N GLY A 50 -7.76 3.77 -3.43
CA GLY A 50 -9.06 4.42 -3.20
C GLY A 50 -8.93 5.93 -3.01
N GLY A 51 -10.06 6.61 -2.88
CA GLY A 51 -10.14 8.05 -2.70
C GLY A 51 -11.56 8.47 -2.32
N PRO A 52 -11.75 9.62 -1.68
CA PRO A 52 -13.07 10.10 -1.26
C PRO A 52 -13.87 10.79 -2.37
N ALA A 53 -13.21 11.13 -3.49
CA ALA A 53 -13.79 11.91 -4.59
C ALA A 53 -14.76 11.09 -5.46
N SER A 54 -15.59 11.79 -6.23
CA SER A 54 -16.33 11.20 -7.36
C SER A 54 -15.56 11.41 -8.67
N VAL A 55 -15.56 10.42 -9.55
CA VAL A 55 -14.83 10.48 -10.84
C VAL A 55 -15.35 11.58 -11.77
N TYR A 56 -16.58 12.07 -11.56
CA TYR A 56 -17.20 13.14 -12.35
C TYR A 56 -17.03 14.53 -11.72
N GLU A 57 -16.53 14.62 -10.49
CA GLU A 57 -16.33 15.91 -9.82
C GLU A 57 -15.17 16.68 -10.48
N PRO A 58 -15.35 17.97 -10.84
CA PRO A 58 -14.27 18.81 -11.34
C PRO A 58 -13.11 18.88 -10.34
N GLY A 59 -11.88 18.63 -10.81
CA GLY A 59 -10.69 18.63 -9.96
C GLY A 59 -10.52 17.38 -9.09
N SER A 60 -11.36 16.36 -9.27
CA SER A 60 -11.12 15.04 -8.69
C SER A 60 -9.77 14.47 -9.14
N PRO A 61 -9.07 13.69 -8.30
CA PRO A 61 -7.81 13.04 -8.68
C PRO A 61 -8.01 12.17 -9.93
N GLN A 62 -7.09 12.29 -10.88
CA GLN A 62 -7.12 11.56 -12.14
C GLN A 62 -5.82 10.81 -12.37
N VAL A 63 -5.88 9.85 -13.29
CA VAL A 63 -4.72 9.10 -13.77
C VAL A 63 -4.51 9.38 -15.25
N ASP A 64 -3.30 9.22 -15.76
CA ASP A 64 -3.04 9.20 -17.19
C ASP A 64 -3.79 8.00 -17.84
N PRO A 65 -4.79 8.21 -18.71
CA PRO A 65 -5.56 7.09 -19.27
C PRO A 65 -4.73 6.12 -20.11
N ALA A 66 -3.53 6.52 -20.54
CA ALA A 66 -2.62 5.62 -21.24
C ALA A 66 -2.14 4.44 -20.38
N ILE A 67 -2.25 4.51 -19.04
CA ILE A 67 -1.88 3.38 -18.16
C ILE A 67 -2.69 2.12 -18.47
N PHE A 68 -3.96 2.26 -18.88
CA PHE A 68 -4.84 1.13 -19.19
C PHE A 68 -4.46 0.43 -20.51
N ARG A 69 -3.50 0.97 -21.27
CA ARG A 69 -2.96 0.35 -22.49
C ARG A 69 -1.53 -0.17 -22.30
N LEU A 70 -0.91 0.03 -21.14
CA LEU A 70 0.42 -0.47 -20.87
C LEU A 70 0.40 -2.00 -20.74
N PRO A 71 1.48 -2.70 -21.12
CA PRO A 71 1.62 -4.15 -20.91
C PRO A 71 1.98 -4.48 -19.44
N VAL A 72 1.37 -3.78 -18.48
CA VAL A 72 1.63 -3.85 -17.04
C VAL A 72 0.34 -4.30 -16.34
N ALA A 73 0.44 -5.16 -15.33
CA ALA A 73 -0.73 -5.58 -14.57
C ALA A 73 -1.29 -4.41 -13.76
N LEU A 74 -2.62 -4.28 -13.68
CA LEU A 74 -3.28 -3.15 -13.01
C LEU A 74 -4.35 -3.62 -12.03
N LEU A 75 -4.32 -3.10 -10.81
CA LEU A 75 -5.36 -3.28 -9.80
C LEU A 75 -5.93 -1.91 -9.40
N GLY A 76 -7.23 -1.70 -9.61
CA GLY A 76 -7.95 -0.56 -9.08
C GLY A 76 -8.68 -0.92 -7.77
N ILE A 77 -8.49 -0.13 -6.71
CA ILE A 77 -9.16 -0.33 -5.42
C ILE A 77 -10.12 0.84 -5.18
N CYS A 78 -11.39 0.53 -4.91
CA CYS A 78 -12.45 1.50 -4.67
C CYS A 78 -12.51 2.58 -5.79
N TYR A 79 -12.06 3.80 -5.51
CA TYR A 79 -11.93 4.86 -6.51
C TYR A 79 -11.08 4.45 -7.73
N GLY A 80 -10.04 3.64 -7.53
CA GLY A 80 -9.26 3.08 -8.63
C GLY A 80 -10.06 2.16 -9.55
N GLN A 81 -11.01 1.38 -9.02
CA GLN A 81 -11.95 0.61 -9.87
C GLN A 81 -12.87 1.56 -10.65
N GLN A 82 -13.34 2.64 -10.01
CA GLN A 82 -14.22 3.61 -10.65
C GLN A 82 -13.50 4.36 -11.78
N LEU A 83 -12.24 4.76 -11.58
CA LEU A 83 -11.41 5.35 -12.63
C LEU A 83 -11.18 4.38 -13.79
N MET A 84 -10.95 3.10 -13.50
CA MET A 84 -10.85 2.06 -14.52
C MET A 84 -12.15 1.95 -15.33
N ALA A 85 -13.30 1.97 -14.67
CA ALA A 85 -14.60 1.95 -15.34
C ALA A 85 -14.80 3.20 -16.21
N PHE A 86 -14.56 4.38 -15.64
CA PHE A 86 -14.75 5.68 -16.29
C PHE A 86 -13.90 5.83 -17.55
N HIS A 87 -12.58 5.57 -17.46
CA HIS A 87 -11.67 5.67 -18.60
C HIS A 87 -11.81 4.51 -19.60
N GLY A 88 -12.35 3.37 -19.16
CA GLY A 88 -12.60 2.20 -19.99
C GLY A 88 -13.91 2.25 -20.79
N GLY A 89 -14.70 3.32 -20.69
CA GLY A 89 -16.01 3.43 -21.35
C GLY A 89 -17.15 2.76 -20.60
N GLY A 90 -16.92 2.31 -19.37
CA GLY A 90 -17.97 1.88 -18.45
C GLY A 90 -18.74 3.06 -17.86
N ARG A 91 -19.60 2.78 -16.89
CA ARG A 91 -20.44 3.79 -16.22
C ARG A 91 -20.34 3.67 -14.70
N VAL A 92 -20.15 4.82 -14.06
CA VAL A 92 -20.13 4.98 -12.60
C VAL A 92 -21.34 5.82 -12.21
N GLU A 93 -22.01 5.47 -11.13
CA GLU A 93 -23.10 6.26 -10.57
C GLU A 93 -22.98 6.36 -9.06
N LYS A 94 -23.63 7.37 -8.48
CA LYS A 94 -23.76 7.48 -7.04
C LYS A 94 -24.58 6.30 -6.52
N GLY A 95 -24.04 5.53 -5.58
CA GLY A 95 -24.74 4.41 -4.98
C GLY A 95 -26.02 4.87 -4.27
N GLN A 96 -27.07 4.03 -4.31
CA GLN A 96 -28.37 4.34 -3.68
C GLN A 96 -28.26 4.58 -2.17
N LYS A 97 -27.35 3.86 -1.52
CA LYS A 97 -26.84 4.12 -0.17
C LYS A 97 -25.33 3.93 -0.23
N GLY A 98 -24.56 4.92 0.22
CA GLY A 98 -23.11 4.72 0.34
C GLY A 98 -22.84 3.53 1.26
N GLU A 99 -22.01 2.59 0.81
CA GLU A 99 -21.68 1.40 1.57
C GLU A 99 -20.38 1.66 2.32
N TYR A 100 -20.51 1.87 3.63
CA TYR A 100 -19.40 2.11 4.53
C TYR A 100 -19.41 1.04 5.62
N GLY A 101 -18.32 0.29 5.71
CA GLY A 101 -18.12 -0.72 6.74
C GLY A 101 -18.15 -2.15 6.20
N LEU A 102 -18.56 -3.06 7.08
CA LEU A 102 -18.51 -4.50 6.83
C LEU A 102 -19.62 -4.91 5.85
N ALA A 103 -19.24 -5.66 4.83
CA ALA A 103 -20.12 -6.23 3.83
C ALA A 103 -19.72 -7.68 3.52
N PHE A 104 -20.58 -8.37 2.76
CA PHE A 104 -20.29 -9.71 2.26
C PHE A 104 -20.23 -9.72 0.74
N LEU A 105 -19.07 -10.06 0.21
CA LEU A 105 -18.81 -10.30 -1.21
C LEU A 105 -19.17 -11.74 -1.55
N ASP A 106 -20.08 -11.93 -2.49
CA ASP A 106 -20.28 -13.20 -3.19
C ASP A 106 -19.35 -13.24 -4.41
N VAL A 107 -18.44 -14.21 -4.43
CA VAL A 107 -17.59 -14.47 -5.61
C VAL A 107 -18.42 -15.21 -6.65
N VAL A 108 -18.80 -14.52 -7.73
CA VAL A 108 -19.74 -15.03 -8.74
C VAL A 108 -19.06 -15.66 -9.94
N ALA A 109 -17.77 -15.36 -10.17
CA ALA A 109 -16.99 -15.98 -11.24
C ALA A 109 -15.58 -16.32 -10.76
N PRO A 110 -15.05 -17.49 -11.13
CA PRO A 110 -13.65 -17.81 -10.85
C PRO A 110 -12.73 -16.91 -11.68
N GLY A 111 -11.52 -16.74 -11.19
CA GLY A 111 -10.49 -15.99 -11.88
C GLY A 111 -9.19 -15.97 -11.10
N PRO A 112 -8.07 -15.60 -11.74
CA PRO A 112 -6.75 -15.61 -11.12
C PRO A 112 -6.68 -14.69 -9.89
N LEU A 113 -7.42 -13.57 -9.86
CA LEU A 113 -7.48 -12.67 -8.71
C LEU A 113 -8.06 -13.34 -7.46
N PHE A 114 -9.08 -14.19 -7.63
CA PHE A 114 -9.78 -14.91 -6.56
C PHE A 114 -9.35 -16.36 -6.43
N ASP A 115 -8.16 -16.73 -6.91
CA ASP A 115 -7.62 -18.08 -6.68
C ASP A 115 -7.53 -18.37 -5.17
N GLY A 116 -8.18 -19.46 -4.73
CA GLY A 116 -8.31 -19.81 -3.32
C GLY A 116 -9.23 -18.89 -2.49
N VAL A 117 -10.07 -18.08 -3.13
CA VAL A 117 -11.10 -17.23 -2.51
C VAL A 117 -12.45 -17.55 -3.15
N GLN A 118 -13.35 -18.19 -2.42
CA GLN A 118 -14.61 -18.72 -2.97
C GLN A 118 -15.79 -18.46 -2.03
N GLY A 119 -16.99 -18.51 -2.60
CA GLY A 119 -18.23 -18.32 -1.85
C GLY A 119 -18.36 -16.91 -1.25
N ARG A 120 -19.01 -16.83 -0.10
CA ARG A 120 -19.30 -15.58 0.59
C ARG A 120 -18.13 -15.15 1.48
N GLN A 121 -17.60 -13.97 1.24
CA GLN A 121 -16.40 -13.43 1.88
C GLN A 121 -16.70 -12.13 2.61
N GLN A 122 -16.17 -11.96 3.82
CA GLN A 122 -16.24 -10.67 4.51
C GLN A 122 -15.28 -9.67 3.86
N VAL A 123 -15.77 -8.48 3.57
CA VAL A 123 -14.99 -7.38 2.98
C VAL A 123 -15.31 -6.04 3.65
N TRP A 124 -14.40 -5.08 3.50
CA TRP A 124 -14.59 -3.70 3.96
C TRP A 124 -14.88 -2.75 2.81
N MET A 125 -16.11 -2.25 2.77
CA MET A 125 -16.58 -1.26 1.79
C MET A 125 -16.37 0.16 2.34
N SER A 126 -16.01 1.09 1.46
CA SER A 126 -15.90 2.51 1.81
C SER A 126 -16.07 3.38 0.57
N HIS A 127 -17.27 3.37 -0.01
CA HIS A 127 -17.54 4.09 -1.25
C HIS A 127 -18.90 4.77 -1.26
N ARG A 128 -18.95 5.89 -1.99
CA ARG A 128 -20.19 6.60 -2.30
C ARG A 128 -20.69 6.20 -3.68
N ASP A 129 -19.79 6.17 -4.65
CA ASP A 129 -20.09 5.82 -6.03
C ASP A 129 -19.81 4.35 -6.28
N THR A 130 -20.42 3.78 -7.31
CA THR A 130 -20.24 2.39 -7.71
C THR A 130 -20.25 2.26 -9.22
N VAL A 131 -19.55 1.24 -9.72
CA VAL A 131 -19.62 0.87 -11.13
C VAL A 131 -20.97 0.20 -11.38
N ILE A 132 -21.70 0.67 -12.39
CA ILE A 132 -22.98 0.09 -12.80
C ILE A 132 -22.94 -0.53 -14.20
N ALA A 133 -21.92 -0.20 -14.99
CA ALA A 133 -21.58 -0.90 -16.22
C ALA A 133 -20.06 -1.05 -16.28
N PRO A 134 -19.52 -2.27 -16.36
CA PRO A 134 -18.08 -2.47 -16.49
C PRO A 134 -17.62 -2.06 -17.90
N PRO A 135 -16.33 -1.74 -18.11
CA PRO A 135 -15.78 -1.57 -19.45
C PRO A 135 -15.96 -2.81 -20.32
N ASP A 136 -15.96 -2.62 -21.64
CA ASP A 136 -16.04 -3.72 -22.59
C ASP A 136 -14.92 -4.75 -22.37
N GLY A 137 -15.29 -6.04 -22.41
CA GLY A 137 -14.39 -7.16 -22.18
C GLY A 137 -14.10 -7.50 -20.71
N PHE A 138 -14.55 -6.67 -19.76
CA PHE A 138 -14.45 -7.00 -18.34
C PHE A 138 -15.57 -7.94 -17.90
N ARG A 139 -15.20 -8.95 -17.12
CA ARG A 139 -16.13 -9.85 -16.45
C ARG A 139 -16.42 -9.34 -15.04
N ILE A 140 -17.66 -9.50 -14.59
CA ILE A 140 -18.01 -9.30 -13.18
C ILE A 140 -17.53 -10.53 -12.40
N LEU A 141 -16.72 -10.29 -11.38
CA LEU A 141 -16.10 -11.34 -10.57
C LEU A 141 -16.77 -11.49 -9.19
N GLY A 142 -17.44 -10.46 -8.71
CA GLY A 142 -18.15 -10.51 -7.44
C GLY A 142 -19.14 -9.37 -7.25
N SER A 143 -20.09 -9.61 -6.35
CA SER A 143 -21.17 -8.68 -5.99
C SER A 143 -21.40 -8.69 -4.47
N THR A 144 -22.00 -7.63 -3.94
CA THR A 144 -22.59 -7.61 -2.59
C THR A 144 -24.10 -7.38 -2.71
N GLU A 145 -24.80 -7.39 -1.57
CA GLU A 145 -26.23 -7.08 -1.49
C GLU A 145 -26.58 -5.71 -2.08
N THR A 146 -25.71 -4.71 -1.91
CA THR A 146 -25.93 -3.33 -2.36
C THR A 146 -25.03 -2.88 -3.51
N CYS A 147 -24.08 -3.72 -3.94
CA CYS A 147 -23.14 -3.42 -5.01
C CYS A 147 -23.06 -4.58 -6.01
N ALA A 148 -23.78 -4.48 -7.13
CA ALA A 148 -23.83 -5.53 -8.14
C ALA A 148 -22.47 -5.78 -8.83
N ILE A 149 -21.57 -4.79 -8.86
CA ILE A 149 -20.26 -4.85 -9.51
C ILE A 149 -19.17 -4.53 -8.47
N ALA A 150 -19.06 -5.41 -7.47
CA ALA A 150 -18.09 -5.27 -6.39
C ALA A 150 -16.67 -5.69 -6.81
N ALA A 151 -16.53 -6.47 -7.87
CA ALA A 151 -15.25 -6.79 -8.49
C ALA A 151 -15.37 -7.02 -10.00
N ILE A 152 -14.37 -6.60 -10.76
CA ILE A 152 -14.27 -6.76 -12.21
C ILE A 152 -12.89 -7.28 -12.60
N GLY A 153 -12.79 -7.96 -13.75
CA GLY A 153 -11.50 -8.39 -14.29
C GLY A 153 -11.47 -8.64 -15.78
N HIS A 154 -10.31 -8.41 -16.37
CA HIS A 154 -9.97 -8.72 -17.76
C HIS A 154 -8.64 -9.48 -17.79
N ASP A 155 -8.72 -10.81 -17.94
CA ASP A 155 -7.58 -11.70 -17.73
C ASP A 155 -6.46 -11.45 -18.75
N GLU A 156 -6.80 -11.31 -20.03
CA GLU A 156 -5.81 -11.07 -21.11
C GLU A 156 -5.04 -9.75 -20.92
N ARG A 157 -5.72 -8.70 -20.45
CA ARG A 157 -5.10 -7.40 -20.15
C ARG A 157 -4.45 -7.35 -18.76
N ARG A 158 -4.70 -8.35 -17.92
CA ARG A 158 -4.26 -8.41 -16.52
C ARG A 158 -4.73 -7.20 -15.70
N GLN A 159 -5.96 -6.76 -15.94
CA GLN A 159 -6.57 -5.60 -15.29
C GLN A 159 -7.73 -6.03 -14.40
N TYR A 160 -7.73 -5.57 -13.16
CA TYR A 160 -8.72 -5.95 -12.16
C TYR A 160 -9.15 -4.74 -11.33
N GLY A 161 -10.39 -4.76 -10.89
CA GLY A 161 -10.95 -3.74 -10.01
C GLY A 161 -11.70 -4.38 -8.86
N VAL A 162 -11.58 -3.83 -7.65
CA VAL A 162 -12.35 -4.22 -6.47
C VAL A 162 -12.91 -2.99 -5.75
N GLN A 163 -14.16 -3.05 -5.31
CA GLN A 163 -14.87 -1.90 -4.74
C GLN A 163 -14.62 -1.80 -3.22
N PHE A 164 -14.11 -2.89 -2.63
CA PHE A 164 -13.71 -3.03 -1.24
C PHE A 164 -12.19 -2.86 -1.08
N HIS A 165 -11.74 -2.75 0.17
CA HIS A 165 -10.34 -2.55 0.54
C HIS A 165 -9.66 -3.87 0.97
N PRO A 166 -8.86 -4.53 0.10
CA PRO A 166 -8.12 -5.75 0.47
C PRO A 166 -6.91 -5.48 1.38
N GLU A 167 -6.50 -4.23 1.54
CA GLU A 167 -5.34 -3.83 2.34
C GLU A 167 -5.65 -3.73 3.85
N VAL A 168 -6.92 -3.63 4.22
CA VAL A 168 -7.34 -3.51 5.63
C VAL A 168 -7.61 -4.87 6.27
N VAL A 169 -7.40 -4.94 7.58
CA VAL A 169 -7.58 -6.17 8.38
C VAL A 169 -9.03 -6.69 8.39
N HIS A 170 -10.01 -5.82 8.15
CA HIS A 170 -11.43 -6.16 8.10
C HIS A 170 -11.82 -6.97 6.85
N THR A 171 -10.90 -7.15 5.90
CA THR A 171 -11.04 -8.03 4.73
C THR A 171 -10.11 -9.24 4.89
N PRO A 172 -10.54 -10.35 5.53
CA PRO A 172 -9.65 -11.47 5.86
C PRO A 172 -8.99 -12.13 4.63
N CYS A 173 -9.70 -12.18 3.50
CA CYS A 173 -9.19 -12.69 2.23
C CYS A 173 -8.26 -11.69 1.49
N GLY A 174 -8.13 -10.46 1.98
CA GLY A 174 -7.44 -9.37 1.29
C GLY A 174 -5.96 -9.66 1.03
N LYS A 175 -5.26 -10.28 1.99
CA LYS A 175 -3.87 -10.73 1.80
C LYS A 175 -3.74 -11.74 0.66
N ARG A 176 -4.71 -12.65 0.50
CA ARG A 176 -4.74 -13.64 -0.59
C ARG A 176 -4.95 -12.96 -1.94
N ILE A 177 -5.91 -12.03 -2.01
CA ILE A 177 -6.21 -11.25 -3.23
C ILE A 177 -4.98 -10.47 -3.70
N LEU A 178 -4.33 -9.73 -2.79
CA LEU A 178 -3.11 -8.98 -3.10
C LEU A 178 -1.97 -9.92 -3.52
N SER A 179 -1.81 -11.06 -2.85
CA SER A 179 -0.82 -12.08 -3.24
C SER A 179 -1.07 -12.62 -4.65
N ASN A 180 -2.33 -12.94 -4.99
CA ASN A 180 -2.71 -13.41 -6.32
C ASN A 180 -2.39 -12.36 -7.39
N PHE A 181 -2.73 -11.08 -7.13
CA PHE A 181 -2.41 -10.00 -8.04
C PHE A 181 -0.89 -9.83 -8.26
N LEU A 182 -0.11 -9.79 -7.18
CA LEU A 182 1.33 -9.57 -7.26
C LEU A 182 2.07 -10.74 -7.92
N PHE A 183 1.80 -11.97 -7.50
CA PHE A 183 2.61 -13.11 -7.92
C PHE A 183 2.05 -13.83 -9.14
N ARG A 184 0.74 -14.08 -9.18
CA ARG A 184 0.15 -14.87 -10.28
C ARG A 184 -0.13 -14.02 -11.52
N ILE A 185 -0.58 -12.79 -11.31
CA ILE A 185 -1.00 -11.89 -12.39
C ILE A 185 0.17 -11.02 -12.86
N ALA A 186 0.82 -10.31 -11.94
CA ALA A 186 1.92 -9.40 -12.28
C ALA A 186 3.28 -10.10 -12.40
N GLY A 187 3.41 -11.32 -11.88
CA GLY A 187 4.68 -12.05 -11.91
C GLY A 187 5.78 -11.37 -11.10
N CYS A 188 5.45 -10.66 -10.03
CA CYS A 188 6.44 -10.08 -9.12
C CYS A 188 7.26 -11.18 -8.43
N GLU A 189 8.47 -10.83 -8.01
CA GLU A 189 9.34 -11.67 -7.20
C GLU A 189 9.39 -11.16 -5.76
N ALA A 190 9.50 -12.05 -4.79
CA ALA A 190 9.65 -11.69 -3.38
C ALA A 190 11.12 -11.31 -3.07
N ASP A 191 11.58 -10.18 -3.60
CA ASP A 191 12.97 -9.69 -3.53
C ASP A 191 13.19 -8.57 -2.50
N TRP A 192 12.14 -8.19 -1.77
CA TRP A 192 12.22 -7.14 -0.77
C TRP A 192 12.51 -7.68 0.61
N ASN A 193 13.68 -7.30 1.13
CA ASN A 193 14.06 -7.49 2.52
C ASN A 193 14.48 -6.13 3.12
N PRO A 194 13.82 -5.66 4.20
CA PRO A 194 14.18 -4.42 4.87
C PRO A 194 15.64 -4.35 5.31
N LYS A 195 16.27 -5.49 5.63
CA LYS A 195 17.69 -5.55 6.06
C LYS A 195 18.64 -5.08 4.96
N ASP A 196 18.29 -5.35 3.70
CA ASP A 196 19.14 -5.01 2.56
C ASP A 196 19.07 -3.50 2.22
N GLN A 197 18.07 -2.80 2.74
CA GLN A 197 17.95 -1.34 2.59
C GLN A 197 18.85 -0.57 3.53
N VAL A 198 19.25 -1.14 4.67
CA VAL A 198 20.05 -0.44 5.68
C VAL A 198 21.34 0.08 5.04
N ALA A 199 22.07 -0.77 4.31
CA ALA A 199 23.31 -0.39 3.64
C ALA A 199 23.09 0.71 2.59
N ARG A 200 22.01 0.60 1.80
CA ARG A 200 21.68 1.61 0.78
C ARG A 200 21.37 2.97 1.39
N ILE A 201 20.57 2.98 2.47
CA ILE A 201 20.20 4.20 3.19
C ILE A 201 21.42 4.81 3.88
N GLU A 202 22.28 3.98 4.51
CA GLU A 202 23.56 4.44 5.08
C GLU A 202 24.44 5.14 4.02
N ASP A 203 24.57 4.56 2.83
CA ASP A 203 25.34 5.15 1.74
C ASP A 203 24.69 6.43 1.18
N GLU A 204 23.37 6.48 1.07
CA GLU A 204 22.62 7.67 0.65
C GLU A 204 22.77 8.82 1.65
N ILE A 205 22.66 8.51 2.96
CA ILE A 205 22.94 9.48 4.04
C ILE A 205 24.38 9.97 3.92
N ARG A 206 25.36 9.07 3.75
CA ARG A 206 26.78 9.45 3.65
C ARG A 206 27.04 10.37 2.45
N ARG A 207 26.45 10.07 1.28
CA ARG A 207 26.53 10.91 0.08
C ARG A 207 25.86 12.27 0.27
N THR A 208 24.67 12.28 0.88
CA THR A 208 23.88 13.51 1.07
C THR A 208 24.51 14.42 2.14
N ALA A 209 24.98 13.85 3.24
CA ALA A 209 25.69 14.56 4.29
C ALA A 209 27.01 15.15 3.75
N ALA A 210 27.68 14.45 2.83
CA ALA A 210 28.91 14.92 2.18
C ALA A 210 29.98 15.39 3.19
N GLY A 211 30.12 14.67 4.30
CA GLY A 211 31.05 15.01 5.38
C GLY A 211 30.61 16.16 6.30
N ARG A 212 29.39 16.69 6.13
CA ARG A 212 28.80 17.69 7.03
C ARG A 212 28.26 17.02 8.30
N ASN A 213 28.32 17.73 9.42
CA ASN A 213 27.66 17.33 10.65
C ASN A 213 26.14 17.34 10.47
N VAL A 214 25.47 16.27 10.84
CA VAL A 214 24.01 16.14 10.78
C VAL A 214 23.47 16.17 12.20
N PHE A 215 22.59 17.13 12.49
CA PHE A 215 21.89 17.18 13.77
C PHE A 215 20.59 16.38 13.70
N PHE A 216 20.43 15.41 14.60
CA PHE A 216 19.18 14.67 14.79
C PHE A 216 18.58 14.99 16.16
N PHE A 217 17.31 15.36 16.18
CA PHE A 217 16.54 15.50 17.41
C PHE A 217 15.83 14.18 17.70
N VAL A 218 16.32 13.45 18.69
CA VAL A 218 15.79 12.13 19.09
C VAL A 218 14.71 12.34 20.15
N SER A 219 13.45 12.09 19.79
CA SER A 219 12.30 12.23 20.70
C SER A 219 12.06 11.01 21.60
N GLY A 220 12.85 9.94 21.45
CA GLY A 220 12.71 8.68 22.19
C GLY A 220 11.67 7.69 21.62
N GLY A 221 11.05 8.02 20.47
CA GLY A 221 10.21 7.08 19.72
C GLY A 221 11.04 6.00 19.03
N VAL A 222 10.43 4.83 18.77
CA VAL A 222 11.03 3.70 18.03
C VAL A 222 11.63 4.10 16.68
N ASP A 223 11.05 5.11 16.01
CA ASP A 223 11.57 5.65 14.75
C ASP A 223 12.93 6.35 14.90
N ALA A 224 13.20 6.94 16.07
CA ALA A 224 14.45 7.65 16.33
C ALA A 224 15.60 6.71 16.77
N GLY A 225 15.27 5.53 17.32
CA GLY A 225 16.26 4.51 17.70
C GLY A 225 16.82 3.71 16.51
N ALA A 226 16.10 3.66 15.40
CA ALA A 226 16.49 2.87 14.22
C ALA A 226 17.71 3.43 13.47
N LEU A 227 18.06 4.71 13.67
CA LEU A 227 19.25 5.33 13.08
C LEU A 227 20.53 5.11 13.89
N HIS A 228 20.41 4.61 15.13
CA HIS A 228 21.54 4.55 16.06
C HIS A 228 22.26 3.20 15.96
N ARG A 229 23.36 3.17 15.19
CA ARG A 229 24.35 2.09 15.25
C ARG A 229 25.65 2.71 15.77
N PRO A 230 26.10 2.39 17.00
CA PRO A 230 27.24 3.08 17.59
C PRO A 230 28.52 2.79 16.78
N ARG A 231 29.09 3.83 16.18
CA ARG A 231 30.50 3.87 15.75
C ARG A 231 31.18 5.11 16.35
N SER A 232 32.43 4.89 16.71
CA SER A 232 33.31 5.71 17.54
C SER A 232 33.37 7.20 17.20
N ASP A 233 33.27 8.00 18.27
CA ASP A 233 33.94 9.28 18.56
C ASP A 233 33.61 10.57 17.78
N GLN A 234 32.52 10.65 17.00
CA GLN A 234 32.16 11.93 16.33
C GLN A 234 30.75 12.49 16.57
N GLU A 235 29.92 11.90 17.42
CA GLU A 235 28.58 12.44 17.69
C GLU A 235 28.54 13.25 19.01
N GLN A 236 28.30 14.55 18.90
CA GLN A 236 27.93 15.38 20.06
C GLN A 236 26.43 15.26 20.31
N ASP A 237 26.09 14.45 21.31
CA ASP A 237 24.73 14.29 21.81
C ASP A 237 24.27 15.55 22.56
N VAL A 238 23.30 16.28 22.00
CA VAL A 238 22.67 17.48 22.57
C VAL A 238 21.57 17.10 23.60
N SER A 239 21.48 15.84 24.03
CA SER A 239 20.53 15.44 25.07
C SER A 239 20.97 15.82 26.50
N ARG A 240 22.28 16.01 26.75
CA ARG A 240 22.81 16.34 28.09
C ARG A 240 22.44 17.72 28.60
N THR A 241 22.05 18.65 27.74
CA THR A 241 21.73 20.04 28.14
C THR A 241 20.26 20.21 28.53
N LEU A 242 19.37 19.32 28.09
CA LEU A 242 17.92 19.40 28.38
C LEU A 242 17.47 18.48 29.51
N GLN A 243 18.24 17.44 29.85
CA GLN A 243 17.92 16.53 30.96
C GLN A 243 18.13 17.11 32.36
N ARG A 244 18.85 18.23 32.54
CA ARG A 244 18.99 18.89 33.86
C ARG A 244 17.81 19.78 34.28
N ARG A 245 16.68 19.77 33.56
CA ARG A 245 15.50 20.59 33.91
C ARG A 245 14.18 19.82 34.09
N ARG A 246 14.19 18.48 34.10
CA ARG A 246 12.99 17.68 34.44
C ARG A 246 13.33 16.44 35.26
N ASP A 247 13.98 16.66 36.41
CA ASP A 247 13.99 15.68 37.50
C ASP A 247 12.85 16.01 38.48
N LEU A 248 11.63 15.63 38.14
CA LEU A 248 10.56 15.41 39.11
C LEU A 248 9.58 14.36 38.53
N VAL A 249 9.68 13.15 39.09
CA VAL A 249 8.75 11.98 39.09
C VAL A 249 9.43 10.69 38.57
N PRO A 250 9.59 9.64 39.41
CA PRO A 250 10.25 8.40 39.04
C PRO A 250 9.26 7.37 38.47
N ARG A 251 9.56 6.73 37.34
CA ARG A 251 8.95 5.44 36.97
C ARG A 251 9.95 4.46 36.34
N GLN A 252 10.35 3.52 37.22
CA GLN A 252 10.60 2.09 37.04
C GLN A 252 11.37 1.56 35.82
N ARG A 253 12.52 0.97 36.16
CA ARG A 253 13.29 0.00 35.41
C ARG A 253 12.48 -1.28 35.15
N GLN A 254 12.60 -1.84 33.94
CA GLN A 254 12.55 -3.29 33.71
C GLN A 254 13.41 -3.63 32.49
N PHE A 255 14.64 -4.09 32.73
CA PHE A 255 15.33 -5.04 31.86
C PHE A 255 15.99 -6.05 32.79
N HIS A 256 15.43 -7.26 32.79
CA HIS A 256 16.02 -8.42 33.46
C HIS A 256 17.20 -8.94 32.64
N GLU A 257 18.28 -9.25 33.36
CA GLU A 257 19.52 -9.86 32.90
C GLU A 257 19.32 -11.31 32.45
N HIS A 258 20.12 -11.77 31.48
CA HIS A 258 20.67 -13.14 31.47
C HIS A 258 21.91 -13.26 30.57
N ARG A 259 23.12 -13.24 31.17
CA ARG A 259 24.08 -14.37 31.13
C ARG A 259 25.36 -14.08 31.95
N PRO A 260 25.94 -15.08 32.62
CA PRO A 260 27.05 -14.90 33.55
C PRO A 260 28.41 -14.92 32.83
N LEU A 261 29.30 -14.00 33.20
CA LEU A 261 30.71 -14.03 32.84
C LEU A 261 31.49 -14.94 33.79
N ARG A 262 32.24 -15.88 33.19
CA ARG A 262 33.19 -16.78 33.88
C ARG A 262 34.28 -15.98 34.58
N ARG A 263 34.60 -16.36 35.82
CA ARG A 263 35.80 -15.92 36.54
C ARG A 263 36.99 -16.85 36.26
N LYS A 264 38.19 -16.24 36.23
CA LYS A 264 39.48 -16.64 36.82
C LYS A 264 40.67 -16.51 35.85
N PRO A 265 41.91 -16.38 36.37
CA PRO A 265 42.36 -16.44 37.78
C PRO A 265 42.34 -15.10 38.52
#